data_AF-A0A8J7QJQ1-F1
#
_entry.id   AF-A0A8J7QJQ1-F1
#
_cell.length_a   1.000
_cell.length_b   1.000
_cell.length_c   1.000
_cell.angle_alpha   90.00
_cell.angle_beta   90.00
_cell.angle_gamma   90.00
#
_symmetry.space_group_name_H-M   'P 1'
#
loop_
_entity.id
_entity.type
_entity.pdbx_description
1 polymer ?
#
loop_
_entity_poly.entity_id
_entity_poly.type
_entity_poly.pdbx_seq_one_letter_code
_entity_poly.pdbx_strand_id
1 'polypeptide(L)'
;MEERYDLGRLVTFVPNKRLPIHNWFYFKEGFSRDFVALMFKEFGLGEGCWVLDPFCGVGTTILTAKEEGLNALGVDVSPLFAFVSQAKVKDYDVTALRDAAKGIFAEKFAKPSTKEVDQFVRRAFSRYALEDVLFFRSKIDEIRDLDAKSFF
;
A
#
# COMPACT_ATOMS: atom_id res chain seq x y z
N MET A 1 6.85 33.75 11.02
CA MET A 1 6.30 32.53 10.40
C MET A 1 5.16 33.00 9.51
N GLU A 2 5.29 32.86 8.20
CA GLU A 2 4.28 33.29 7.24
C GLU A 2 3.27 32.16 7.05
N GLU A 3 1.97 32.47 7.08
CA GLU A 3 0.91 31.48 6.96
C GLU A 3 0.70 31.09 5.48
N ARG A 4 0.69 29.79 5.20
CA ARG A 4 0.59 29.21 3.84
C ARG A 4 -0.74 28.50 3.63
N TYR A 5 -1.83 29.26 3.58
CA TYR A 5 -3.19 28.73 3.40
C TYR A 5 -3.40 28.04 2.05
N ASP A 6 -2.58 28.35 1.05
CA ASP A 6 -2.56 27.70 -0.26
C ASP A 6 -2.29 26.19 -0.19
N LEU A 7 -1.62 25.73 0.87
CA LEU A 7 -1.26 24.32 1.07
C LEU A 7 -2.40 23.48 1.68
N GLY A 8 -3.52 24.08 2.09
CA GLY A 8 -4.57 23.41 2.87
C GLY A 8 -5.10 22.11 2.24
N ARG A 9 -5.14 22.03 0.91
CA ARG A 9 -5.55 20.80 0.20
C ARG A 9 -4.42 19.76 0.13
N LEU A 10 -3.17 20.20 0.03
CA LEU A 10 -2.00 19.34 -0.14
C LEU A 10 -1.63 18.62 1.16
N VAL A 11 -1.91 19.22 2.32
CA VAL A 11 -1.75 18.59 3.64
C VAL A 11 -2.85 17.56 3.97
N THR A 12 -3.55 17.06 2.95
CA THR A 12 -4.58 16.01 3.07
C THR A 12 -4.39 14.96 1.99
N PHE A 13 -4.97 13.77 2.20
CA PHE A 13 -4.91 12.69 1.23
C PHE A 13 -5.85 12.89 0.03
N VAL A 14 -6.70 13.92 0.04
CA VAL A 14 -7.74 14.13 -0.98
C VAL A 14 -7.19 14.09 -2.41
N PRO A 15 -6.06 14.74 -2.75
CA PRO A 15 -5.49 14.66 -4.09
C PRO A 15 -5.08 13.23 -4.51
N ASN A 16 -4.54 12.44 -3.58
CA ASN A 16 -4.04 11.08 -3.84
C ASN A 16 -5.12 10.10 -4.26
N LYS A 17 -6.41 10.39 -3.98
CA LYS A 17 -7.53 9.52 -4.38
C LYS A 17 -7.64 9.28 -5.89
N ARG A 18 -7.02 10.13 -6.72
CA ARG A 18 -7.07 10.05 -8.18
C ARG A 18 -5.73 9.73 -8.84
N LEU A 19 -4.67 9.59 -8.05
CA LEU A 19 -3.33 9.32 -8.56
C LEU A 19 -3.08 7.81 -8.59
N PRO A 20 -2.55 7.24 -9.70
CA PRO A 20 -2.19 5.83 -9.77
C PRO A 20 -1.27 5.43 -8.62
N ILE A 21 -1.42 4.20 -8.12
CA ILE A 21 -0.64 3.60 -7.02
C ILE A 21 -0.91 4.26 -5.66
N HIS A 22 -0.84 5.59 -5.57
CA HIS A 22 -1.23 6.35 -4.39
C HIS A 22 -2.66 6.00 -3.95
N ASN A 23 -3.58 5.86 -4.90
CA ASN A 23 -4.99 5.54 -4.64
C ASN A 23 -5.29 4.08 -4.28
N TRP A 24 -4.31 3.17 -4.28
CA TRP A 24 -4.53 1.75 -3.93
C TRP A 24 -5.01 1.55 -2.49
N PHE A 25 -4.72 2.50 -1.60
CA PHE A 25 -5.18 2.46 -0.21
C PHE A 25 -5.47 3.89 0.27
N TYR A 26 -6.70 4.13 0.75
CA TYR A 26 -7.11 5.42 1.30
C TYR A 26 -6.67 5.56 2.77
N PHE A 27 -5.93 6.62 3.07
CA PHE A 27 -5.52 6.95 4.43
C PHE A 27 -5.91 8.39 4.75
N LYS A 28 -6.90 8.57 5.64
CA LYS A 28 -7.53 9.87 5.88
C LYS A 28 -6.55 10.89 6.46
N GLU A 29 -5.64 10.43 7.31
CA GLU A 29 -4.64 11.23 8.03
C GLU A 29 -3.37 11.48 7.20
N GLY A 30 -3.32 11.01 5.95
CA GLY A 30 -2.17 11.23 5.06
C GLY A 30 -2.17 12.61 4.40
N PHE A 31 -1.00 13.01 3.90
CA PHE A 31 -0.81 14.16 3.01
C PHE A 31 -0.73 13.72 1.53
N SER A 32 -0.73 14.69 0.61
CA SER A 32 -0.68 14.44 -0.83
C SER A 32 0.74 14.18 -1.35
N ARG A 33 0.84 13.50 -2.49
CA ARG A 33 2.09 13.39 -3.25
C ARG A 33 2.69 14.75 -3.57
N ASP A 34 1.85 15.68 -4.03
CA ASP A 34 2.31 17.02 -4.43
C ASP A 34 2.86 17.82 -3.25
N PHE A 35 2.36 17.59 -2.02
CA PHE A 35 2.95 18.17 -0.81
C PHE A 35 4.38 17.68 -0.62
N VAL A 36 4.60 16.36 -0.75
CA VAL A 36 5.93 15.76 -0.61
C VAL A 36 6.88 16.28 -1.68
N ALA A 37 6.45 16.30 -2.95
CA ALA A 37 7.26 16.80 -4.05
C ALA A 37 7.64 18.28 -3.84
N LEU A 38 6.71 19.09 -3.33
CA LEU A 38 7.00 20.46 -2.92
C LEU A 38 8.07 20.50 -1.82
N MET A 39 7.96 19.68 -0.78
CA MET A 39 8.97 19.64 0.30
C MET A 39 10.34 19.20 -0.22
N PHE A 40 10.42 18.21 -1.10
CA PHE A 40 11.69 17.80 -1.72
C PHE A 40 12.34 18.95 -2.48
N LYS A 41 11.56 19.74 -3.22
CA LYS A 41 12.04 20.93 -3.91
C LYS A 41 12.51 22.02 -2.94
N GLU A 42 11.73 22.34 -1.92
CA GLU A 42 12.07 23.37 -0.92
C GLU A 42 13.36 23.03 -0.15
N PHE A 43 13.60 21.75 0.12
CA PHE A 43 14.82 21.27 0.75
C PHE A 43 15.99 21.03 -0.24
N GLY A 44 15.79 21.22 -1.54
CA GLY A 44 16.82 21.08 -2.56
C GLY A 44 17.31 19.65 -2.76
N LEU A 45 16.44 18.65 -2.62
CA LEU A 45 16.79 17.24 -2.85
C LEU A 45 17.00 16.98 -4.34
N GLY A 46 17.97 16.12 -4.65
CA GLY A 46 18.29 15.70 -6.01
C GLY A 46 18.90 14.30 -6.05
N GLU A 47 19.43 13.93 -7.22
CA GLU A 47 20.02 12.61 -7.45
C GLU A 47 21.07 12.25 -6.38
N GLY A 48 20.98 11.03 -5.85
CA GLY A 48 21.86 10.54 -4.80
C GLY A 48 21.45 10.92 -3.37
N CYS A 49 20.51 11.84 -3.17
CA CYS A 49 19.94 12.12 -1.84
C CYS A 49 19.13 10.93 -1.32
N TRP A 50 19.04 10.85 0.02
CA TRP A 50 18.26 9.85 0.75
C TRP A 50 17.17 10.53 1.58
N VAL A 51 15.95 9.98 1.51
CA VAL A 51 14.81 10.38 2.33
C VAL A 51 14.54 9.30 3.37
N LEU A 52 14.47 9.69 4.64
CA LEU A 52 14.03 8.81 5.72
C LEU A 52 12.66 9.28 6.21
N ASP A 53 11.66 8.40 6.14
CA ASP A 53 10.36 8.60 6.75
C ASP A 53 10.15 7.59 7.89
N PRO A 54 10.33 7.99 9.16
CA PRO A 54 10.22 7.08 10.30
C PRO A 54 8.76 6.75 10.68
N PHE A 55 7.77 7.32 9.98
CA PHE A 55 6.34 7.07 10.17
C PHE A 55 5.63 7.04 8.81
N CYS A 56 6.14 6.19 7.91
CA CYS A 56 5.81 6.27 6.48
C CYS A 56 4.35 5.98 6.14
N GLY A 57 3.58 5.40 7.07
CA GLY A 57 2.18 5.06 6.89
C GLY A 57 2.00 4.26 5.61
N VAL A 58 1.08 4.73 4.76
CA VAL A 58 0.75 4.05 3.48
C VAL A 58 1.70 4.40 2.33
N GLY A 59 2.88 4.94 2.64
CA GLY A 59 4.00 5.09 1.72
C GLY A 59 3.95 6.32 0.81
N THR A 60 3.20 7.38 1.13
CA THR A 60 3.13 8.58 0.27
C THR A 60 4.53 9.15 0.03
N THR A 61 5.32 9.36 1.08
CA THR A 61 6.68 9.92 0.97
C THR A 61 7.60 9.03 0.13
N ILE A 62 7.60 7.73 0.41
CA ILE A 62 8.50 6.76 -0.21
C ILE A 62 8.15 6.58 -1.70
N LEU A 63 6.85 6.50 -2.02
CA LEU A 63 6.40 6.40 -3.40
C LEU A 63 6.72 7.67 -4.19
N THR A 64 6.49 8.85 -3.62
CA THR A 64 6.87 10.11 -4.28
C THR A 64 8.38 10.22 -4.47
N ALA A 65 9.19 9.80 -3.50
CA ALA A 65 10.64 9.77 -3.65
C ALA A 65 11.06 8.87 -4.82
N LYS A 66 10.44 7.69 -4.95
CA LYS A 66 10.65 6.81 -6.10
C LYS A 66 10.24 7.45 -7.43
N GLU A 67 9.09 8.14 -7.48
CA GLU A 67 8.64 8.87 -8.69
C GLU A 67 9.63 9.96 -9.12
N GLU A 68 10.29 10.61 -8.16
CA GLU A 68 11.28 11.68 -8.36
C GLU A 68 12.74 11.16 -8.52
N GLY A 69 12.94 9.84 -8.56
CA GLY A 69 14.28 9.23 -8.72
C GLY A 69 15.19 9.36 -7.49
N LEU A 70 14.62 9.58 -6.30
CA LEU A 70 15.34 9.69 -5.03
C LEU A 70 15.41 8.33 -4.32
N ASN A 71 16.46 8.14 -3.51
CA ASN A 71 16.52 6.99 -2.59
C ASN A 71 15.63 7.28 -1.38
N ALA A 72 14.89 6.29 -0.90
CA ALA A 72 14.07 6.45 0.29
C ALA A 72 13.97 5.19 1.14
N LEU A 73 13.89 5.39 2.46
CA LEU A 73 13.65 4.37 3.46
C LEU A 73 12.46 4.79 4.32
N GLY A 74 11.47 3.91 4.45
CA GLY A 74 10.29 4.11 5.28
C GLY A 74 10.23 3.09 6.41
N VAL A 75 9.86 3.55 7.60
CA VAL A 75 9.57 2.69 8.76
C VAL A 75 8.18 3.03 9.27
N ASP A 76 7.42 2.00 9.64
CA ASP A 76 6.16 2.15 10.34
C ASP A 76 5.98 0.98 11.31
N VAL A 77 5.35 1.23 12.46
CA VAL A 77 5.08 0.19 13.47
C VAL A 77 3.92 -0.71 13.05
N SER A 78 3.01 -0.21 12.21
CA SER A 78 1.86 -0.96 11.73
C SER A 78 2.28 -1.90 10.60
N PRO A 79 2.15 -3.24 10.78
CA PRO A 79 2.48 -4.19 9.73
C PRO A 79 1.62 -3.99 8.47
N LEU A 80 0.37 -3.56 8.63
CA LEU A 80 -0.53 -3.25 7.52
C LEU A 80 -0.03 -2.08 6.70
N PHE A 81 0.42 -0.99 7.36
CA PHE A 81 0.90 0.19 6.66
C PHE A 81 2.24 -0.08 5.97
N ALA A 82 3.14 -0.79 6.66
CA ALA A 82 4.38 -1.26 6.07
C ALA A 82 4.11 -2.15 4.83
N PHE A 83 3.17 -3.10 4.91
CA PHE A 83 2.75 -3.92 3.78
C PHE A 83 2.23 -3.07 2.62
N VAL A 84 1.30 -2.15 2.86
CA VAL A 84 0.74 -1.27 1.83
C VAL A 84 1.83 -0.40 1.19
N SER A 85 2.73 0.16 1.98
CA SER A 85 3.86 0.96 1.48
C SER A 85 4.77 0.11 0.59
N GLN A 86 5.18 -1.07 1.06
CA GLN A 86 6.00 -2.00 0.27
C GLN A 86 5.30 -2.41 -1.03
N ALA A 87 4.01 -2.73 -0.94
CA ALA A 87 3.22 -3.14 -2.08
C ALA A 87 3.17 -2.04 -3.16
N LYS A 88 3.08 -0.77 -2.77
CA LYS A 88 3.05 0.38 -3.70
C LYS A 88 4.41 0.70 -4.34
N VAL A 89 5.51 0.52 -3.61
CA VAL A 89 6.84 0.99 -4.07
C VAL A 89 7.62 -0.06 -4.85
N LYS A 90 7.21 -1.33 -4.80
CA LYS A 90 7.91 -2.42 -5.45
C LYS A 90 7.73 -2.41 -6.97
N ASP A 91 8.78 -2.79 -7.69
CA ASP A 91 8.71 -3.01 -9.14
C ASP A 91 8.26 -4.43 -9.41
N TYR A 92 7.09 -4.57 -10.04
CA TYR A 92 6.52 -5.88 -10.36
C TYR A 92 6.65 -6.22 -11.84
N ASP A 93 6.90 -7.50 -12.12
CA ASP A 93 6.58 -8.04 -13.44
C ASP A 93 5.05 -8.15 -13.59
N VAL A 94 4.49 -7.26 -14.40
CA VAL A 94 3.04 -7.20 -14.68
C VAL A 94 2.53 -8.50 -15.30
N THR A 95 3.35 -9.22 -16.06
CA THR A 95 2.98 -10.50 -16.67
C THR A 95 2.84 -11.56 -15.57
N ALA A 96 3.83 -11.66 -14.68
CA ALA A 96 3.80 -12.57 -13.54
C ALA A 96 2.59 -12.27 -12.61
N LEU A 97 2.32 -10.99 -12.32
CA LEU A 97 1.14 -10.59 -11.54
C LEU A 97 -0.18 -11.00 -12.20
N ARG A 98 -0.30 -10.82 -13.51
CA ARG A 98 -1.50 -11.21 -14.26
C ARG A 98 -1.70 -12.71 -14.23
N ASP A 99 -0.64 -13.49 -14.38
CA ASP A 99 -0.74 -14.95 -14.37
C ASP A 99 -1.03 -15.48 -12.96
N ALA A 100 -0.44 -14.89 -11.92
CA ALA A 100 -0.79 -15.18 -10.53
C ALA A 100 -2.26 -14.86 -10.23
N ALA A 101 -2.76 -13.69 -10.66
CA ALA A 101 -4.17 -13.32 -10.51
C ALA A 101 -5.09 -14.33 -11.22
N LYS A 102 -4.80 -14.68 -12.48
CA LYS A 102 -5.57 -15.71 -13.21
C LYS A 102 -5.59 -17.03 -12.46
N GLY A 103 -4.45 -17.44 -11.90
CA GLY A 103 -4.34 -18.64 -11.07
C GLY A 103 -5.29 -18.58 -9.88
N ILE A 104 -5.23 -17.51 -9.08
CA ILE A 104 -6.12 -17.32 -7.92
C ILE A 104 -7.60 -17.38 -8.33
N PHE A 105 -8.00 -16.68 -9.40
CA PHE A 105 -9.40 -16.58 -9.80
C PHE A 105 -9.93 -17.80 -10.58
N ALA A 106 -9.04 -18.66 -11.10
CA ALA A 106 -9.44 -19.92 -11.74
C ALA A 106 -9.77 -21.02 -10.73
N GLU A 107 -9.35 -20.86 -9.47
CA GLU A 107 -9.58 -21.84 -8.41
C GLU A 107 -11.08 -21.96 -8.09
N LYS A 108 -11.59 -23.20 -8.10
CA LYS A 108 -12.97 -23.46 -7.69
C LYS A 108 -13.10 -23.22 -6.19
N PHE A 109 -14.06 -22.37 -5.80
CA PHE A 109 -14.34 -22.10 -4.39
C PHE A 109 -14.52 -23.39 -3.59
N ALA A 110 -13.71 -23.53 -2.54
CA ALA A 110 -13.77 -24.61 -1.58
C ALA A 110 -13.98 -24.01 -0.20
N LYS A 111 -15.10 -24.38 0.44
CA LYS A 111 -15.51 -23.78 1.71
C LYS A 111 -14.47 -24.04 2.82
N PRO A 112 -13.81 -23.01 3.36
CA PRO A 112 -12.81 -23.19 4.40
C PRO A 112 -13.45 -23.42 5.79
N SER A 113 -12.68 -24.04 6.69
CA SER A 113 -13.06 -24.12 8.10
C SER A 113 -12.89 -22.76 8.77
N THR A 114 -13.90 -22.32 9.52
CA THR A 114 -13.84 -21.08 10.32
C THR A 114 -13.63 -21.37 11.81
N LYS A 115 -13.39 -22.62 12.21
CA LYS A 115 -13.32 -23.03 13.62
C LYS A 115 -12.12 -22.46 14.35
N GLU A 116 -10.99 -22.36 13.66
CA GLU A 116 -9.71 -21.88 14.20
C GLU A 116 -9.55 -20.35 14.14
N VAL A 117 -10.53 -19.67 13.55
CA VAL A 117 -10.51 -18.21 13.46
C VAL A 117 -10.97 -17.61 14.78
N ASP A 118 -10.22 -16.62 15.26
CA ASP A 118 -10.53 -15.88 16.47
C ASP A 118 -11.97 -15.33 16.48
N GLN A 119 -12.61 -15.34 17.66
CA GLN A 119 -14.01 -14.97 17.82
C GLN A 119 -14.29 -13.53 17.38
N PHE A 120 -13.36 -12.60 17.64
CA PHE A 120 -13.50 -11.20 17.24
C PHE A 120 -13.54 -11.08 15.72
N VAL A 121 -12.62 -11.76 15.02
CA VAL A 121 -12.59 -11.78 13.54
C VAL A 121 -13.89 -12.36 12.98
N ARG A 122 -14.42 -13.44 13.56
CA ARG A 122 -15.69 -14.04 13.12
C ARG A 122 -16.89 -13.11 13.29
N ARG A 123 -16.84 -12.16 14.21
CA ARG A 123 -17.88 -11.13 14.42
C ARG A 123 -17.71 -9.91 13.50
N ALA A 124 -16.48 -9.62 13.08
CA ALA A 124 -16.18 -8.49 12.21
C ALA A 124 -16.64 -8.70 10.75
N PHE A 125 -16.79 -9.95 10.31
CA PHE A 125 -17.19 -10.30 8.95
C PHE A 125 -18.53 -11.04 8.92
N SER A 126 -19.27 -10.89 7.82
CA SER A 126 -20.36 -11.82 7.52
C SER A 126 -19.78 -13.22 7.29
N ARG A 127 -20.58 -14.26 7.52
CA ARG A 127 -20.13 -15.64 7.32
C ARG A 127 -19.54 -15.87 5.92
N TYR A 128 -20.24 -15.40 4.89
CA TYR A 128 -19.81 -15.58 3.50
C TYR A 128 -18.52 -14.80 3.20
N ALA A 129 -18.43 -13.54 3.65
CA ALA A 129 -17.21 -12.74 3.46
C ALA A 129 -16.00 -13.36 4.16
N LEU A 130 -16.17 -13.91 5.37
CA LEU A 130 -15.09 -14.62 6.05
C LEU A 130 -14.66 -15.88 5.29
N GLU A 131 -15.63 -16.65 4.80
CA GLU A 131 -15.36 -17.85 3.99
C GLU A 131 -14.59 -17.48 2.71
N ASP A 132 -14.95 -16.40 2.02
CA ASP A 132 -14.25 -15.90 0.83
C ASP A 132 -12.82 -15.42 1.15
N VAL A 133 -12.66 -14.58 2.18
CA VAL A 133 -11.35 -14.05 2.58
C VAL A 133 -10.39 -15.18 2.96
N LEU A 134 -10.85 -16.18 3.71
CA LEU A 134 -10.02 -17.32 4.09
C LEU A 134 -9.64 -18.18 2.88
N PHE A 135 -10.56 -18.37 1.94
CA PHE A 135 -10.29 -19.10 0.70
C PHE A 135 -9.24 -18.37 -0.15
N PHE A 136 -9.41 -17.07 -0.41
CA PHE A 136 -8.43 -16.31 -1.19
C PHE A 136 -7.08 -16.20 -0.49
N ARG A 137 -7.07 -16.02 0.84
CA ARG A 137 -5.82 -16.04 1.62
C ARG A 137 -5.05 -17.35 1.41
N SER A 138 -5.71 -18.51 1.47
CA SER A 138 -5.01 -19.78 1.25
C SER A 138 -4.44 -19.89 -0.17
N LYS A 139 -5.12 -19.34 -1.18
CA LYS A 139 -4.62 -19.32 -2.56
C LYS A 139 -3.45 -18.37 -2.77
N ILE A 140 -3.50 -17.19 -2.14
CA ILE A 140 -2.37 -16.26 -2.11
C ILE A 140 -1.18 -16.90 -1.40
N ASP A 141 -1.42 -17.66 -0.33
CA ASP A 141 -0.37 -18.31 0.44
C ASP A 141 0.42 -19.37 -0.36
N GLU A 142 -0.22 -20.00 -1.34
CA GLU A 142 0.34 -20.99 -2.26
C GLU A 142 1.23 -20.36 -3.36
N ILE A 143 1.21 -19.03 -3.56
CA ILE A 143 2.04 -18.36 -4.56
C ILE A 143 3.52 -18.50 -4.19
N ARG A 144 4.31 -19.04 -5.12
CA ARG A 144 5.76 -19.26 -4.96
C ARG A 144 6.60 -18.02 -5.25
N ASP A 145 6.17 -17.21 -6.20
CA ASP A 145 6.79 -15.92 -6.50
C ASP A 145 6.52 -14.97 -5.33
N LEU A 146 7.55 -14.66 -4.55
CA LEU A 146 7.43 -13.82 -3.36
C LEU A 146 7.04 -12.39 -3.71
N ASP A 147 7.39 -11.91 -4.91
CA ASP A 147 7.05 -10.57 -5.37
C ASP A 147 5.57 -10.51 -5.69
N ALA A 148 5.08 -11.47 -6.47
CA ALA A 148 3.65 -11.59 -6.73
C ALA A 148 2.85 -11.83 -5.44
N LYS A 149 3.34 -12.69 -4.53
CA LYS A 149 2.69 -12.94 -3.23
C LYS A 149 2.61 -11.68 -2.39
N SER A 150 3.64 -10.83 -2.39
CA SER A 150 3.66 -9.57 -1.63
C SER A 150 2.75 -8.47 -2.20
N PHE A 151 2.19 -8.67 -3.39
CA PHE A 151 1.24 -7.74 -4.02
C PHE A 151 -0.21 -7.99 -3.59
N PHE A 152 -0.60 -9.25 -3.41
CA PHE A 152 -1.97 -9.67 -3.06
C PHE A 152 -2.18 -9.74 -1.55
#